data_AF-A0A2V5MLS4-F1
#
_entry.id   AF-A0A2V5MLS4-F1
#
_cell.length_a   1.000
_cell.length_b   1.000
_cell.length_c   1.000
_cell.angle_alpha   90.00
_cell.angle_beta   90.00
_cell.angle_gamma   90.00
#
_symmetry.space_group_name_H-M   'P 1'
#
loop_
_entity.id
_entity.type
_entity.pdbx_description
1 polymer ?
#
loop_
_entity_poly.entity_id
_entity_poly.type
_entity_poly.pdbx_seq_one_letter_code
_entity_poly.pdbx_strand_id
1 'polypeptide(L)'
;MCQRALNTILAAIGIAMLSLHPAQAENITAPTPTKGEPYDADANHLWNRLHRALFVRSTADGTEYGIDQLDPLLWFHTRHLLEGPSHKKAIKVLDEFLATHGEKLVRDSLKRALLQRDLWAVFDWTAGGRPLDAASTGALKDLQPRLAAVIRRLALTKEQIDALPDNYASAANSHKFENDYNETKPEAPFLPADLFSTDGPWVCVGLNGAERIAPTHVVQSGGRSAFLVFMRTPGGRREATNYLRQFRDFPQPYVHETNRFFPNQMEAVHNPNLPQFPNGTMFALVRQIILVDQKGDLLPTHLTESVQMRRYNDVHPKRGPYGMSPPESQSLFEFLLSRRQLFGGIAGGLRAVASDERDFLQFMDKGFDPIDEAEQKHGPVSLWFHLALDCMQCHGGRGVFSVNSFVQNFQMRTATLPQVAGVDVQVQRNAARYW
;
A
#
# COMPACT_ATOMS: atom_id res chain seq x y z
N MET A 1 4.23 23.56 9.03
CA MET A 1 5.19 23.41 10.15
C MET A 1 5.44 21.95 10.59
N CYS A 2 4.59 20.98 10.21
CA CYS A 2 4.75 19.56 10.60
C CYS A 2 5.81 18.76 9.81
N GLN A 3 6.14 19.15 8.57
CA GLN A 3 7.08 18.41 7.70
C GLN A 3 8.56 18.55 8.12
N ARG A 4 8.94 19.71 8.68
CA ARG A 4 10.35 20.02 9.00
C ARG A 4 10.85 19.27 10.24
N ALA A 5 9.96 18.91 11.17
CA ALA A 5 10.34 18.14 12.37
C ALA A 5 10.55 16.64 12.05
N LEU A 6 9.82 16.09 11.06
CA LEU A 6 10.01 14.71 10.60
C LEU A 6 11.37 14.51 9.90
N ASN A 7 11.82 15.52 9.14
CA ASN A 7 13.08 15.45 8.38
C ASN A 7 14.33 15.44 9.28
N THR A 8 14.28 16.02 10.48
CA THR A 8 15.46 16.15 11.35
C THR A 8 15.71 14.90 12.20
N ILE A 9 14.66 14.14 12.55
CA ILE A 9 14.79 12.91 13.36
C ILE A 9 15.23 11.72 12.47
N LEU A 10 14.83 11.70 11.20
CA LEU A 10 15.23 10.67 10.23
C LEU A 10 16.67 10.82 9.71
N ALA A 11 17.29 12.00 9.87
CA ALA A 11 18.68 12.24 9.47
C ALA A 11 19.68 11.38 10.28
N ALA A 12 19.36 10.98 11.51
CA ALA A 12 20.25 10.17 12.35
C ALA A 12 20.24 8.67 11.99
N ILE A 13 19.18 8.15 11.36
CA ILE A 13 19.07 6.73 10.99
C ILE A 13 19.60 6.48 9.57
N GLY A 14 19.51 7.47 8.67
CA GLY A 14 19.89 7.33 7.27
C GLY A 14 21.39 7.41 6.94
N ILE A 15 22.25 7.88 7.87
CA ILE A 15 23.66 8.15 7.57
C ILE A 15 24.57 6.91 7.76
N ALA A 16 24.09 5.83 8.38
CA ALA A 16 24.95 4.69 8.73
C ALA A 16 25.09 3.57 7.67
N MET A 17 24.50 3.67 6.46
CA MET A 17 24.50 2.54 5.50
C MET A 17 24.90 2.87 4.06
N LEU A 18 25.67 3.94 3.82
CA LEU A 18 26.25 4.24 2.50
C LEU A 18 27.67 3.66 2.31
N SER A 19 27.96 2.53 2.94
CA SER A 19 29.23 1.79 2.78
C SER A 19 28.94 0.35 2.33
N LEU A 20 28.45 0.20 1.11
CA LEU A 20 28.35 -1.10 0.45
C LEU A 20 29.77 -1.66 0.25
N HIS A 21 30.04 -2.81 0.87
CA HIS A 21 31.02 -3.74 0.33
C HIS A 21 30.54 -4.20 -1.06
N PRO A 22 31.44 -4.44 -2.03
CA PRO A 22 31.06 -4.96 -3.34
C PRO A 22 30.64 -6.43 -3.18
N ALA A 23 29.37 -6.65 -2.87
CA ALA A 23 28.76 -7.96 -3.06
C ALA A 23 28.70 -8.21 -4.57
N GLN A 24 29.17 -9.39 -4.98
CA GLN A 24 29.17 -9.85 -6.37
C GLN A 24 27.80 -9.58 -7.01
N ALA A 25 27.82 -8.99 -8.21
CA ALA A 25 26.65 -8.74 -9.02
C ALA A 25 26.01 -10.08 -9.43
N GLU A 26 25.20 -10.66 -8.56
CA GLU A 26 24.19 -11.62 -8.96
C GLU A 26 23.25 -10.91 -9.94
N ASN A 27 22.98 -11.53 -11.09
CA ASN A 27 22.14 -11.00 -12.15
C ASN A 27 20.81 -10.49 -11.56
N ILE A 28 20.70 -9.16 -11.43
CA ILE A 28 19.49 -8.52 -10.92
C ILE A 28 18.42 -8.61 -12.00
N THR A 29 17.53 -9.59 -11.88
CA THR A 29 16.39 -9.72 -12.79
C THR A 29 15.34 -8.66 -12.47
N ALA A 30 15.01 -7.86 -13.48
CA ALA A 30 13.97 -6.85 -13.41
C ALA A 30 12.57 -7.45 -13.13
N PRO A 31 11.60 -6.68 -12.60
CA PRO A 31 10.20 -7.04 -12.55
C PRO A 31 9.79 -7.56 -13.91
N THR A 32 9.09 -8.69 -13.93
CA THR A 32 8.62 -9.26 -15.19
C THR A 32 7.61 -8.29 -15.81
N PRO A 33 7.86 -7.75 -17.02
CA PRO A 33 6.92 -6.86 -17.68
C PRO A 33 5.59 -7.58 -17.88
N THR A 34 4.52 -6.99 -17.33
CA THR A 34 3.19 -7.56 -17.50
C THR A 34 2.66 -7.21 -18.89
N LYS A 35 2.39 -8.20 -19.74
CA LYS A 35 1.92 -7.96 -21.12
C LYS A 35 0.38 -7.92 -21.22
N GLY A 36 -0.14 -7.05 -22.07
CA GLY A 36 -1.57 -7.01 -22.44
C GLY A 36 -2.38 -5.97 -21.69
N GLU A 37 -3.43 -5.46 -22.34
CA GLU A 37 -4.20 -4.33 -21.86
C GLU A 37 -5.33 -4.74 -20.90
N PRO A 38 -5.61 -3.95 -19.84
CA PRO A 38 -6.59 -4.35 -18.83
C PRO A 38 -8.05 -4.05 -19.21
N TYR A 39 -8.36 -2.94 -19.87
CA TYR A 39 -9.76 -2.46 -19.93
C TYR A 39 -10.57 -3.01 -21.10
N ASP A 40 -9.93 -3.29 -22.24
CA ASP A 40 -10.59 -3.80 -23.44
C ASP A 40 -9.68 -4.76 -24.22
N ALA A 41 -10.28 -5.66 -24.99
CA ALA A 41 -9.55 -6.59 -25.85
C ALA A 41 -8.87 -5.88 -27.03
N ASP A 42 -9.43 -4.77 -27.51
CA ASP A 42 -8.73 -3.90 -28.47
C ASP A 42 -7.67 -3.08 -27.74
N ALA A 43 -6.39 -3.35 -28.05
CA ALA A 43 -5.28 -2.63 -27.47
C ALA A 43 -5.31 -1.11 -27.75
N ASN A 44 -5.96 -0.69 -28.84
CA ASN A 44 -6.13 0.72 -29.21
C ASN A 44 -7.38 1.37 -28.62
N HIS A 45 -8.19 0.61 -27.88
CA HIS A 45 -9.37 1.13 -27.20
C HIS A 45 -9.01 2.33 -26.32
N LEU A 46 -9.86 3.35 -26.32
CA LEU A 46 -9.57 4.64 -25.68
C LEU A 46 -9.23 4.50 -24.19
N TRP A 47 -9.86 3.57 -23.47
CA TRP A 47 -9.57 3.33 -22.05
C TRP A 47 -8.18 2.73 -21.83
N ASN A 48 -7.75 1.81 -22.69
CA ASN A 48 -6.40 1.24 -22.66
C ASN A 48 -5.38 2.34 -22.96
N ARG A 49 -5.61 3.15 -24.01
CA ARG A 49 -4.73 4.28 -24.34
C ARG A 49 -4.63 5.31 -23.22
N LEU A 50 -5.74 5.62 -22.55
CA LEU A 50 -5.76 6.53 -21.39
C LEU A 50 -4.95 5.96 -20.23
N HIS A 51 -5.21 4.71 -19.84
CA HIS A 51 -4.46 4.03 -18.78
C HIS A 51 -2.96 4.00 -19.10
N ARG A 52 -2.58 3.55 -20.29
CA ARG A 52 -1.17 3.51 -20.73
C ARG A 52 -0.49 4.87 -20.70
N ALA A 53 -1.19 5.94 -21.09
CA ALA A 53 -0.60 7.27 -21.10
C ALA A 53 -0.27 7.81 -19.69
N LEU A 54 -0.87 7.24 -18.64
CA LEU A 54 -0.74 7.73 -17.27
C LEU A 54 -0.01 6.75 -16.34
N PHE A 55 -0.11 5.45 -16.58
CA PHE A 55 0.46 4.39 -15.72
C PHE A 55 1.70 3.73 -16.30
N VAL A 56 1.83 3.69 -17.63
CA VAL A 56 2.91 2.94 -18.27
C VAL A 56 4.10 3.84 -18.49
N ARG A 57 5.23 3.43 -17.92
CA ARG A 57 6.53 4.06 -18.11
C ARG A 57 7.40 3.20 -19.00
N SER A 58 8.05 3.82 -19.97
CA SER A 58 9.02 3.18 -20.84
C SER A 58 10.41 3.70 -20.55
N THR A 59 11.39 2.80 -20.48
CA THR A 59 12.81 3.15 -20.42
C THR A 59 13.38 3.40 -21.82
N ALA A 60 14.59 3.95 -21.90
CA ALA A 60 15.27 4.23 -23.17
C ALA A 60 15.44 3.00 -24.09
N ASP A 61 15.52 1.79 -23.53
CA ASP A 61 15.58 0.52 -24.27
C ASP A 61 14.20 0.00 -24.73
N GLY A 62 13.12 0.72 -24.42
CA GLY A 62 11.75 0.36 -24.76
C GLY A 62 11.07 -0.57 -23.76
N THR A 63 11.71 -0.94 -22.64
CA THR A 63 11.08 -1.77 -21.62
C THR A 63 9.94 -1.01 -20.93
N GLU A 64 8.78 -1.63 -20.81
CA GLU A 64 7.59 -1.03 -20.21
C GLU A 64 7.30 -1.57 -18.80
N TYR A 65 6.99 -0.64 -17.90
CA TYR A 65 6.60 -0.91 -16.51
C TYR A 65 5.26 -0.22 -16.20
N GLY A 66 4.54 -0.72 -15.18
CA GLY A 66 3.34 -0.05 -14.67
C GLY A 66 1.99 -0.57 -15.18
N ILE A 67 1.97 -1.47 -16.18
CA ILE A 67 0.73 -1.96 -16.82
C ILE A 67 -0.30 -2.55 -15.83
N ASP A 68 0.16 -3.29 -14.83
CA ASP A 68 -0.72 -3.94 -13.84
C ASP A 68 -0.31 -3.55 -12.41
N GLN A 69 0.35 -2.38 -12.27
CA GLN A 69 0.75 -1.86 -10.97
C GLN A 69 -0.45 -1.31 -10.20
N LEU A 70 -0.43 -1.44 -8.88
CA LEU A 70 -1.50 -0.88 -8.06
C LEU A 70 -1.50 0.63 -8.15
N ASP A 71 -0.38 1.28 -7.84
CA ASP A 71 -0.24 2.73 -7.92
C ASP A 71 0.57 3.14 -9.17
N PRO A 72 0.32 4.34 -9.73
CA PRO A 72 1.06 4.80 -10.89
C PRO A 72 2.53 5.02 -10.51
N LEU A 73 3.46 4.73 -11.43
CA LEU A 73 4.91 4.93 -11.25
C LEU A 73 5.30 6.42 -11.30
N LEU A 74 4.79 7.17 -10.33
CA LEU A 74 4.89 8.63 -10.22
C LEU A 74 5.45 9.01 -8.86
N TRP A 75 6.78 9.12 -8.79
CA TRP A 75 7.50 9.56 -7.60
C TRP A 75 7.33 11.06 -7.35
N PHE A 76 7.65 11.53 -6.14
CA PHE A 76 7.49 12.94 -5.79
C PHE A 76 8.34 13.89 -6.66
N HIS A 77 9.52 13.45 -7.13
CA HIS A 77 10.41 14.26 -7.97
C HIS A 77 10.40 13.90 -9.47
N THR A 78 9.54 12.99 -9.94
CA THR A 78 9.49 12.63 -11.36
C THR A 78 9.14 13.82 -12.26
N ARG A 79 9.75 13.86 -13.45
CA ARG A 79 9.34 14.77 -14.53
C ARG A 79 8.31 14.13 -15.48
N HIS A 80 8.06 12.83 -15.34
CA HIS A 80 7.05 12.13 -16.13
C HIS A 80 5.68 12.80 -16.00
N LEU A 81 4.96 12.91 -17.12
CA LEU A 81 3.70 13.67 -17.27
C LEU A 81 3.80 15.19 -17.10
N LEU A 82 4.94 15.76 -16.69
CA LEU A 82 5.09 17.22 -16.52
C LEU A 82 5.74 17.89 -17.73
N GLU A 83 6.47 17.13 -18.54
CA GLU A 83 7.14 17.64 -19.72
C GLU A 83 7.18 16.61 -20.86
N GLY A 84 7.70 17.07 -22.00
CA GLY A 84 8.04 16.22 -23.13
C GLY A 84 6.87 15.45 -23.75
N PRO A 85 7.16 14.32 -24.41
CA PRO A 85 6.15 13.48 -25.06
C PRO A 85 5.10 12.90 -24.10
N SER A 86 5.49 12.55 -22.86
CA SER A 86 4.55 11.99 -21.87
C SER A 86 3.42 12.95 -21.54
N HIS A 87 3.74 14.22 -21.27
CA HIS A 87 2.75 15.24 -20.97
C HIS A 87 1.79 15.45 -22.16
N LYS A 88 2.35 15.64 -23.36
CA LYS A 88 1.57 15.84 -24.59
C LYS A 88 0.62 14.66 -24.87
N LYS A 89 1.09 13.43 -24.66
CA LYS A 89 0.28 12.21 -24.85
C LYS A 89 -0.86 12.15 -23.84
N ALA A 90 -0.59 12.41 -22.55
CA ALA A 90 -1.59 12.41 -21.50
C ALA A 90 -2.69 13.46 -21.74
N ILE A 91 -2.30 14.70 -22.05
CA ILE A 91 -3.27 15.76 -22.37
C ILE A 91 -4.12 15.39 -23.59
N LYS A 92 -3.49 14.93 -24.68
CA LYS A 92 -4.20 14.55 -25.91
C LYS A 92 -5.27 13.48 -25.64
N VAL A 93 -4.93 12.42 -24.91
CA VAL A 93 -5.87 11.31 -24.67
C VAL A 93 -6.96 11.69 -23.66
N LEU A 94 -6.66 12.54 -22.67
CA LEU A 94 -7.67 13.09 -21.77
C LEU A 94 -8.67 13.98 -22.51
N ASP A 95 -8.18 14.86 -23.39
CA ASP A 95 -9.03 15.72 -24.22
C ASP A 95 -9.89 14.89 -25.19
N GLU A 96 -9.30 13.87 -25.81
CA GLU A 96 -10.05 12.94 -26.66
C GLU A 96 -11.15 12.21 -25.87
N PHE A 97 -10.83 11.71 -24.67
CA PHE A 97 -11.82 11.06 -23.80
C PHE A 97 -12.99 11.99 -23.48
N LEU A 98 -12.70 13.25 -23.15
CA LEU A 98 -13.72 14.24 -22.83
C LEU A 98 -14.55 14.66 -24.07
N ALA A 99 -13.91 14.82 -25.23
CA ALA A 99 -14.58 15.24 -26.46
C ALA A 99 -15.48 14.15 -27.05
N THR A 100 -15.08 12.89 -26.94
CA THR A 100 -15.76 11.74 -27.55
C THR A 100 -16.74 11.01 -26.63
N HIS A 101 -16.94 11.52 -25.41
CA HIS A 101 -17.70 10.82 -24.37
C HIS A 101 -17.15 9.42 -24.10
N GLY A 102 -15.83 9.31 -23.94
CA GLY A 102 -15.12 8.06 -23.72
C GLY A 102 -15.68 7.24 -22.56
N GLU A 103 -16.30 7.87 -21.56
CA GLU A 103 -16.96 7.19 -20.45
C GLU A 103 -18.10 6.26 -20.89
N LYS A 104 -18.70 6.50 -22.06
CA LYS A 104 -19.84 5.72 -22.57
C LYS A 104 -19.42 4.45 -23.31
N LEU A 105 -18.13 4.32 -23.64
CA LEU A 105 -17.60 3.16 -24.37
C LEU A 105 -17.66 1.87 -23.56
N VAL A 106 -17.53 1.97 -22.23
CA VAL A 106 -17.63 0.83 -21.31
C VAL A 106 -18.68 1.11 -20.25
N ARG A 107 -19.68 0.22 -20.15
CA ARG A 107 -20.79 0.32 -19.19
C ARG A 107 -20.56 -0.51 -17.92
N ASP A 108 -19.59 -1.41 -17.94
CA ASP A 108 -19.25 -2.28 -16.81
C ASP A 108 -18.83 -1.45 -15.60
N SER A 109 -19.57 -1.58 -14.49
CA SER A 109 -19.34 -0.80 -13.26
C SER A 109 -18.00 -1.14 -12.61
N LEU A 110 -17.52 -2.38 -12.69
CA LEU A 110 -16.24 -2.78 -12.11
C LEU A 110 -15.06 -2.16 -12.86
N LYS A 111 -15.10 -2.18 -14.19
CA LYS A 111 -14.09 -1.50 -15.03
C LYS A 111 -14.11 0.01 -14.81
N ARG A 112 -15.30 0.62 -14.72
CA ARG A 112 -15.48 2.05 -14.40
C ARG A 112 -14.88 2.41 -13.04
N ALA A 113 -15.15 1.60 -12.01
CA ALA A 113 -14.61 1.78 -10.67
C ALA A 113 -13.08 1.75 -10.66
N LEU A 114 -12.46 0.75 -11.31
CA LEU A 114 -11.00 0.67 -11.35
C LEU A 114 -10.36 1.82 -12.14
N LEU A 115 -10.92 2.20 -13.29
CA LEU A 115 -10.38 3.33 -14.03
C LEU A 115 -10.53 4.64 -13.24
N GLN A 116 -11.64 4.83 -12.54
CA GLN A 116 -11.82 5.99 -11.66
C GLN A 116 -10.74 6.02 -10.57
N ARG A 117 -10.52 4.90 -9.87
CA ARG A 117 -9.49 4.76 -8.83
C ARG A 117 -8.10 5.05 -9.38
N ASP A 118 -7.80 4.58 -10.58
CA ASP A 118 -6.51 4.80 -11.24
C ASP A 118 -6.26 6.27 -11.55
N LEU A 119 -7.25 6.94 -12.14
CA LEU A 119 -7.15 8.37 -12.43
C LEU A 119 -7.11 9.22 -11.17
N TRP A 120 -7.79 8.80 -10.10
CA TRP A 120 -7.72 9.48 -8.81
C TRP A 120 -6.31 9.38 -8.22
N ALA A 121 -5.64 8.23 -8.29
CA ALA A 121 -4.24 8.11 -7.84
C ALA A 121 -3.30 9.10 -8.56
N VAL A 122 -3.49 9.31 -9.87
CA VAL A 122 -2.73 10.30 -10.64
C VAL A 122 -3.12 11.73 -10.23
N PHE A 123 -4.41 12.00 -10.04
CA PHE A 123 -4.89 13.30 -9.59
C PHE A 123 -4.30 13.68 -8.22
N ASP A 124 -4.32 12.78 -7.23
CA ASP A 124 -3.74 13.03 -5.91
C ASP A 124 -2.26 13.38 -6.02
N TRP A 125 -1.51 12.64 -6.83
CA TRP A 125 -0.12 12.96 -7.11
C TRP A 125 0.03 14.38 -7.68
N THR A 126 -0.82 14.78 -8.65
CA THR A 126 -0.80 16.15 -9.18
C THR A 126 -1.17 17.23 -8.16
N ALA A 127 -1.96 16.90 -7.14
CA ALA A 127 -2.46 17.83 -6.13
C ALA A 127 -1.58 17.94 -4.88
N GLY A 128 -0.60 17.04 -4.70
CA GLY A 128 0.21 16.85 -3.48
C GLY A 128 1.16 17.98 -3.06
N GLY A 129 0.97 19.22 -3.52
CA GLY A 129 1.62 20.42 -2.93
C GLY A 129 3.15 20.47 -3.03
N ARG A 130 3.73 19.99 -4.13
CA ARG A 130 5.20 19.96 -4.32
C ARG A 130 5.76 21.33 -4.71
N PRO A 131 6.94 21.73 -4.16
CA PRO A 131 7.67 22.89 -4.64
C PRO A 131 8.26 22.58 -6.02
N LEU A 132 7.72 23.22 -7.06
CA LEU A 132 8.14 23.00 -8.45
C LEU A 132 8.45 24.32 -9.14
N ASP A 133 9.19 24.23 -10.25
CA ASP A 133 9.34 25.35 -11.17
C ASP A 133 8.00 25.74 -11.84
N ALA A 134 7.98 26.92 -12.47
CA ALA A 134 6.77 27.48 -13.08
C ALA A 134 6.23 26.59 -14.23
N ALA A 135 7.10 25.97 -15.01
CA ALA A 135 6.70 25.11 -16.13
C ALA A 135 5.96 23.85 -15.64
N SER A 136 6.51 23.17 -14.63
CA SER A 136 5.90 22.01 -13.98
C SER A 136 4.60 22.39 -13.29
N THR A 137 4.53 23.58 -12.69
CA THR A 137 3.29 24.11 -12.12
C THR A 137 2.22 24.31 -13.20
N GLY A 138 2.59 24.77 -14.39
CA GLY A 138 1.68 24.88 -15.55
C GLY A 138 1.15 23.52 -15.99
N ALA A 139 2.04 22.54 -16.19
CA ALA A 139 1.67 21.18 -16.60
C ALA A 139 0.71 20.50 -15.60
N LEU A 140 0.92 20.71 -14.30
CA LEU A 140 0.01 20.25 -13.27
C LEU A 140 -1.38 20.88 -13.38
N LYS A 141 -1.45 22.20 -13.57
CA LYS A 141 -2.71 22.94 -13.76
C LYS A 141 -3.44 22.52 -15.04
N ASP A 142 -2.73 22.01 -16.05
CA ASP A 142 -3.34 21.48 -17.26
C ASP A 142 -3.96 20.08 -17.04
N LEU A 143 -3.29 19.22 -16.26
CA LEU A 143 -3.72 17.85 -15.96
C LEU A 143 -4.90 17.81 -14.98
N GLN A 144 -4.82 18.54 -13.87
CA GLN A 144 -5.79 18.50 -12.78
C GLN A 144 -7.27 18.65 -13.21
N PRO A 145 -7.67 19.70 -13.95
CA PRO A 145 -9.06 19.89 -14.34
C PRO A 145 -9.57 18.79 -15.28
N ARG A 146 -8.70 18.25 -16.15
CA ARG A 146 -9.03 17.15 -17.07
C ARG A 146 -9.23 15.85 -16.32
N LEU A 147 -8.31 15.50 -15.44
CA LEU A 147 -8.42 14.33 -14.57
C LEU A 147 -9.70 14.40 -13.74
N ALA A 148 -9.97 15.53 -13.09
CA ALA A 148 -11.20 15.74 -12.31
C ALA A 148 -12.47 15.63 -13.16
N ALA A 149 -12.46 16.13 -14.41
CA ALA A 149 -13.59 16.00 -15.31
C ALA A 149 -13.83 14.53 -15.74
N VAL A 150 -12.76 13.78 -16.04
CA VAL A 150 -12.87 12.37 -16.40
C VAL A 150 -13.32 11.52 -15.21
N ILE A 151 -12.73 11.71 -14.02
CA ILE A 151 -13.13 11.04 -12.78
C ILE A 151 -14.63 11.23 -12.53
N ARG A 152 -15.13 12.47 -12.65
CA ARG A 152 -16.56 12.78 -12.50
C ARG A 152 -17.45 12.06 -13.52
N ARG A 153 -17.00 11.90 -14.77
CA ARG A 153 -17.75 11.17 -15.81
C ARG A 153 -17.71 9.66 -15.62
N LEU A 154 -16.70 9.13 -14.93
CA LEU A 154 -16.59 7.73 -14.54
C LEU A 154 -17.33 7.41 -13.25
N ALA A 155 -17.66 8.43 -12.45
CA ALA A 155 -18.38 8.29 -11.19
C ALA A 155 -19.62 7.41 -11.33
N LEU A 156 -19.78 6.52 -10.35
CA LEU A 156 -20.87 5.56 -10.26
C LEU A 156 -21.96 6.10 -9.34
N THR A 157 -23.18 5.58 -9.45
CA THR A 157 -24.19 5.81 -8.42
C THR A 157 -23.81 5.04 -7.15
N LYS A 158 -24.37 5.44 -6.01
CA LYS A 158 -24.20 4.70 -4.75
C LYS A 158 -24.63 3.24 -4.90
N GLU A 159 -25.75 2.98 -5.57
CA GLU A 159 -26.28 1.64 -5.79
C GLU A 159 -25.34 0.78 -6.65
N GLN A 160 -24.70 1.38 -7.66
CA GLN A 160 -23.69 0.70 -8.46
C GLN A 160 -22.43 0.38 -7.64
N ILE A 161 -22.02 1.27 -6.74
CA ILE A 161 -20.87 1.06 -5.84
C ILE A 161 -21.17 -0.06 -4.84
N ASP A 162 -22.34 -0.03 -4.21
CA ASP A 162 -22.78 -1.06 -3.27
C ASP A 162 -22.92 -2.45 -3.94
N ALA A 163 -23.17 -2.49 -5.25
CA ALA A 163 -23.28 -3.70 -6.05
C ALA A 163 -21.94 -4.22 -6.63
N LEU A 164 -20.82 -3.53 -6.38
CA LEU A 164 -19.50 -4.01 -6.80
C LEU A 164 -19.17 -5.36 -6.11
N PRO A 165 -18.45 -6.27 -6.80
CA PRO A 165 -18.16 -7.59 -6.25
C PRO A 165 -17.22 -7.51 -5.04
N ASP A 166 -17.37 -8.47 -4.12
CA ASP A 166 -16.35 -8.78 -3.12
C ASP A 166 -15.31 -9.71 -3.77
N ASN A 167 -14.22 -9.10 -4.22
CA ASN A 167 -13.18 -9.80 -4.94
C ASN A 167 -12.27 -10.62 -3.99
N TYR A 168 -12.21 -10.27 -2.71
CA TYR A 168 -11.52 -11.08 -1.70
C TYR A 168 -12.27 -12.39 -1.47
N ALA A 169 -13.59 -12.32 -1.23
CA ALA A 169 -14.42 -13.51 -1.05
C ALA A 169 -14.35 -14.42 -2.29
N SER A 170 -14.36 -13.82 -3.49
CA SER A 170 -14.19 -14.55 -4.75
C SER A 170 -12.81 -15.25 -4.84
N ALA A 171 -11.75 -14.60 -4.36
CA ALA A 171 -10.40 -15.18 -4.34
C ALA A 171 -10.29 -16.34 -3.36
N ALA A 172 -10.78 -16.19 -2.13
CA ALA A 172 -10.75 -17.25 -1.11
C ALA A 172 -11.58 -18.47 -1.54
N ASN A 173 -12.74 -18.24 -2.18
CA ASN A 173 -13.61 -19.32 -2.67
C ASN A 173 -13.12 -19.95 -3.99
N SER A 174 -12.06 -19.43 -4.61
CA SER A 174 -11.54 -19.98 -5.87
C SER A 174 -10.72 -21.26 -5.69
N HIS A 175 -10.38 -21.61 -4.45
CA HIS A 175 -9.46 -22.72 -4.09
C HIS A 175 -8.06 -22.61 -4.72
N LYS A 176 -7.70 -21.45 -5.30
CA LYS A 176 -6.34 -21.17 -5.80
C LYS A 176 -5.33 -21.06 -4.67
N PHE A 177 -5.78 -20.63 -3.50
CA PHE A 177 -4.99 -20.47 -2.29
C PHE A 177 -5.64 -21.28 -1.17
N GLU A 178 -4.83 -21.85 -0.28
CA GLU A 178 -5.34 -22.49 0.92
C GLU A 178 -6.00 -21.47 1.84
N ASN A 179 -6.96 -21.91 2.66
CA ASN A 179 -7.67 -21.01 3.59
C ASN A 179 -6.89 -20.78 4.91
N ASP A 180 -5.86 -21.56 5.20
CA ASP A 180 -5.07 -21.43 6.41
C ASP A 180 -3.58 -21.67 6.14
N TYR A 181 -2.75 -21.24 7.08
CA TYR A 181 -1.31 -21.45 7.02
C TYR A 181 -0.97 -22.94 7.12
N ASN A 182 -0.08 -23.40 6.23
CA ASN A 182 0.38 -24.77 6.24
C ASN A 182 1.80 -24.86 6.83
N GLU A 183 1.93 -25.40 8.04
CA GLU A 183 3.23 -25.54 8.71
C GLU A 183 4.22 -26.44 7.95
N THR A 184 3.72 -27.34 7.10
CA THR A 184 4.56 -28.21 6.25
C THR A 184 4.99 -27.56 4.94
N LYS A 185 4.37 -26.42 4.60
CA LYS A 185 4.67 -25.61 3.41
C LYS A 185 4.66 -24.12 3.80
N PRO A 186 5.59 -23.69 4.66
CA PRO A 186 5.58 -22.35 5.28
C PRO A 186 5.72 -21.20 4.28
N GLU A 187 6.14 -21.48 3.05
CA GLU A 187 6.24 -20.55 1.92
C GLU A 187 4.98 -20.49 1.04
N ALA A 188 4.03 -21.42 1.21
CA ALA A 188 2.83 -21.46 0.41
C ALA A 188 1.85 -20.33 0.81
N PRO A 189 1.43 -19.46 -0.13
CA PRO A 189 0.49 -18.39 0.16
C PRO A 189 -0.90 -18.95 0.50
N PHE A 190 -1.54 -18.32 1.47
CA PHE A 190 -2.89 -18.67 1.93
C PHE A 190 -3.76 -17.42 2.06
N LEU A 191 -5.07 -17.56 1.88
CA LEU A 191 -6.05 -16.49 1.94
C LEU A 191 -7.29 -16.94 2.73
N PRO A 192 -7.47 -16.50 3.99
CA PRO A 192 -8.56 -17.00 4.84
C PRO A 192 -9.96 -16.60 4.37
N ALA A 193 -10.81 -17.58 4.07
CA ALA A 193 -12.20 -17.32 3.70
C ALA A 193 -13.02 -16.62 4.80
N ASP A 194 -12.59 -16.67 6.06
CA ASP A 194 -13.29 -16.13 7.23
C ASP A 194 -12.71 -14.80 7.76
N LEU A 195 -11.79 -14.16 7.01
CA LEU A 195 -11.12 -12.92 7.44
C LEU A 195 -12.11 -11.80 7.83
N PHE A 196 -13.21 -11.67 7.09
CA PHE A 196 -14.23 -10.64 7.30
C PHE A 196 -15.44 -11.11 8.12
N SER A 197 -15.46 -12.37 8.58
CA SER A 197 -16.56 -12.89 9.40
C SER A 197 -16.60 -12.19 10.75
N THR A 198 -17.75 -11.65 11.12
CA THR A 198 -17.94 -10.87 12.36
C THR A 198 -17.82 -11.71 13.63
N ASP A 199 -18.09 -13.01 13.54
CA ASP A 199 -17.99 -14.02 14.58
C ASP A 199 -16.79 -14.98 14.39
N GLY A 200 -16.02 -14.80 13.31
CA GLY A 200 -14.85 -15.61 12.98
C GLY A 200 -13.67 -15.43 13.93
N PRO A 201 -12.56 -16.17 13.76
CA PRO A 201 -11.39 -16.09 14.64
C PRO A 201 -10.60 -14.77 14.49
N TRP A 202 -10.81 -14.02 13.41
CA TRP A 202 -10.14 -12.75 13.11
C TRP A 202 -10.81 -11.56 13.77
N VAL A 203 -10.05 -10.76 14.51
CA VAL A 203 -10.50 -9.49 15.09
C VAL A 203 -10.04 -8.34 14.23
N CYS A 204 -10.96 -7.56 13.65
CA CYS A 204 -10.61 -6.27 13.06
C CYS A 204 -10.18 -5.32 14.18
N VAL A 205 -8.96 -4.79 14.09
CA VAL A 205 -8.36 -3.94 15.10
C VAL A 205 -8.53 -2.48 14.68
N GLY A 206 -8.97 -1.65 15.62
CA GLY A 206 -9.06 -0.20 15.47
C GLY A 206 -8.55 0.53 16.70
N LEU A 207 -8.51 1.85 16.61
CA LEU A 207 -8.26 2.76 17.73
C LEU A 207 -9.61 3.23 18.30
N ASN A 208 -9.78 3.22 19.63
CA ASN A 208 -10.95 3.84 20.25
C ASN A 208 -11.04 5.31 19.81
N GLY A 209 -12.22 5.73 19.33
CA GLY A 209 -12.42 7.09 18.78
C GLY A 209 -12.54 7.18 17.26
N ALA A 210 -12.73 6.04 16.57
CA ALA A 210 -12.94 5.97 15.11
C ALA A 210 -11.77 6.52 14.27
N GLU A 211 -10.55 6.43 14.80
CA GLU A 211 -9.34 6.81 14.06
C GLU A 211 -8.85 5.67 13.15
N ARG A 212 -8.06 6.07 12.14
CA ARG A 212 -7.41 5.20 11.17
C ARG A 212 -6.33 4.36 11.86
N ILE A 213 -6.42 3.03 11.81
CA ILE A 213 -5.44 2.13 12.44
C ILE A 213 -4.06 2.16 11.77
N ALA A 214 -3.99 2.50 10.48
CA ALA A 214 -2.76 2.52 9.68
C ALA A 214 -2.55 3.91 9.01
N PRO A 215 -2.34 4.99 9.79
CA PRO A 215 -2.38 6.36 9.27
C PRO A 215 -1.33 6.65 8.21
N THR A 216 -0.10 6.15 8.35
CA THR A 216 0.97 6.32 7.35
C THR A 216 0.57 5.75 5.98
N HIS A 217 -0.11 4.60 5.97
CA HIS A 217 -0.59 3.99 4.72
C HIS A 217 -1.72 4.81 4.09
N VAL A 218 -2.68 5.29 4.90
CA VAL A 218 -3.76 6.16 4.40
C VAL A 218 -3.19 7.45 3.80
N VAL A 219 -2.23 8.09 4.48
CA VAL A 219 -1.53 9.29 3.99
C VAL A 219 -0.85 9.05 2.64
N GLN A 220 -0.10 7.95 2.50
CA GLN A 220 0.55 7.61 1.23
C GLN A 220 -0.46 7.36 0.10
N SER A 221 -1.62 6.78 0.43
CA SER A 221 -2.71 6.58 -0.51
C SER A 221 -3.57 7.82 -0.77
N GLY A 222 -3.27 8.98 -0.18
CA GLY A 222 -4.08 10.20 -0.37
C GLY A 222 -5.54 10.07 0.05
N GLY A 223 -5.88 9.08 0.90
CA GLY A 223 -7.27 8.78 1.28
C GLY A 223 -8.10 8.01 0.24
N ARG A 224 -7.52 7.60 -0.90
CA ARG A 224 -8.23 6.80 -1.93
C ARG A 224 -8.42 5.33 -1.56
N SER A 225 -7.89 4.91 -0.42
CA SER A 225 -8.00 3.55 0.07
C SER A 225 -8.24 3.53 1.59
N ALA A 226 -9.11 2.62 2.02
CA ALA A 226 -9.23 2.22 3.41
C ALA A 226 -8.20 1.14 3.73
N PHE A 227 -7.62 1.21 4.94
CA PHE A 227 -6.69 0.20 5.44
C PHE A 227 -7.25 -0.45 6.69
N LEU A 228 -7.42 -1.76 6.64
CA LEU A 228 -7.99 -2.57 7.71
C LEU A 228 -6.89 -3.47 8.26
N VAL A 229 -6.77 -3.54 9.58
CA VAL A 229 -5.84 -4.47 10.25
C VAL A 229 -6.66 -5.53 10.96
N PHE A 230 -6.35 -6.80 10.72
CA PHE A 230 -6.94 -7.92 11.43
C PHE A 230 -5.88 -8.65 12.23
N MET A 231 -6.27 -9.21 13.36
CA MET A 231 -5.44 -10.03 14.24
C MET A 231 -6.15 -11.37 14.51
N ARG A 232 -5.42 -12.48 14.39
CA ARG A 232 -5.85 -13.83 14.82
C ARG A 232 -4.76 -14.44 15.67
N THR A 233 -5.07 -14.81 16.90
CA THR A 233 -4.15 -15.59 17.74
C THR A 233 -4.48 -17.09 17.61
N PRO A 234 -3.59 -18.02 18.03
CA PRO A 234 -3.86 -19.46 18.01
C PRO A 234 -5.12 -19.85 18.80
N GLY A 235 -5.40 -19.17 19.92
CA GLY A 235 -6.62 -19.32 20.71
C GLY A 235 -7.85 -18.59 20.16
N GLY A 236 -7.76 -18.01 18.94
CA GLY A 236 -8.85 -17.35 18.24
C GLY A 236 -9.31 -16.02 18.86
N ARG A 237 -10.52 -15.59 18.49
CA ARG A 237 -11.08 -14.27 18.82
C ARG A 237 -11.02 -13.92 20.31
N ARG A 238 -11.31 -14.86 21.19
CA ARG A 238 -11.36 -14.61 22.65
C ARG A 238 -9.97 -14.27 23.19
N GLU A 239 -8.95 -15.05 22.81
CA GLU A 239 -7.57 -14.79 23.21
C GLU A 239 -7.06 -13.48 22.59
N ALA A 240 -7.32 -13.23 21.30
CA ALA A 240 -6.98 -11.97 20.65
C ALA A 240 -7.59 -10.75 21.37
N THR A 241 -8.88 -10.82 21.71
CA THR A 241 -9.57 -9.73 22.42
C THR A 241 -9.04 -9.53 23.84
N ASN A 242 -8.73 -10.62 24.55
CA ASN A 242 -8.12 -10.54 25.88
C ASN A 242 -6.72 -9.93 25.82
N TYR A 243 -5.92 -10.30 24.82
CA TYR A 243 -4.61 -9.71 24.58
C TYR A 243 -4.70 -8.21 24.30
N LEU A 244 -5.61 -7.76 23.41
CA LEU A 244 -5.79 -6.33 23.12
C LEU A 244 -6.14 -5.54 24.39
N ARG A 245 -6.99 -6.10 25.26
CA ARG A 245 -7.31 -5.53 26.58
C ARG A 245 -6.06 -5.45 27.46
N GLN A 246 -5.32 -6.55 27.60
CA GLN A 246 -4.10 -6.60 28.40
C GLN A 246 -3.05 -5.60 27.91
N PHE A 247 -2.88 -5.47 26.60
CA PHE A 247 -1.95 -4.53 25.98
C PHE A 247 -2.33 -3.08 26.32
N ARG A 248 -3.59 -2.71 26.09
CA ARG A 248 -4.08 -1.36 26.39
C ARG A 248 -3.99 -1.01 27.88
N ASP A 249 -4.29 -1.99 28.75
CA ASP A 249 -4.34 -1.79 30.19
C ASP A 249 -2.94 -1.95 30.85
N PHE A 250 -1.87 -2.11 30.05
CA PHE A 250 -0.51 -2.28 30.55
C PHE A 250 0.01 -1.02 31.27
N PRO A 251 0.45 -1.14 32.53
CA PRO A 251 0.95 -0.01 33.29
C PRO A 251 2.33 0.42 32.80
N GLN A 252 2.58 1.73 32.73
CA GLN A 252 3.88 2.30 32.34
C GLN A 252 4.39 1.77 30.97
N PRO A 253 3.66 2.04 29.89
CA PRO A 253 4.00 1.53 28.57
C PRO A 253 5.26 2.14 27.95
N TYR A 254 5.79 3.19 28.56
CA TYR A 254 7.05 3.81 28.21
C TYR A 254 7.99 3.82 29.40
N VAL A 255 9.28 3.67 29.11
CA VAL A 255 10.38 3.90 30.06
C VAL A 255 11.28 5.00 29.48
N HIS A 256 12.03 5.68 30.35
CA HIS A 256 12.97 6.70 29.90
C HIS A 256 14.36 6.12 29.82
N GLU A 257 14.97 6.21 28.65
CA GLU A 257 16.36 5.80 28.40
C GLU A 257 17.17 6.98 27.86
N THR A 258 18.49 6.93 28.05
CA THR A 258 19.38 7.92 27.43
C THR A 258 19.36 7.72 25.92
N ASN A 259 19.11 8.79 25.17
CA ASN A 259 19.07 8.74 23.72
C ASN A 259 20.43 8.29 23.18
N ARG A 260 20.41 7.28 22.31
CA ARG A 260 21.62 6.63 21.78
C ARG A 260 22.48 7.56 20.91
N PHE A 261 21.88 8.56 20.28
CA PHE A 261 22.54 9.53 19.39
C PHE A 261 22.84 10.86 20.09
N PHE A 262 22.10 11.19 21.16
CA PHE A 262 22.23 12.41 21.94
C PHE A 262 22.34 12.07 23.44
N PRO A 263 23.53 11.70 23.93
CA PRO A 263 23.71 11.15 25.30
C PRO A 263 23.29 12.07 26.45
N ASN A 264 23.08 13.37 26.18
CA ASN A 264 22.61 14.34 27.16
C ASN A 264 21.07 14.49 27.17
N GLN A 265 20.35 13.65 26.42
CA GLN A 265 18.90 13.70 26.31
C GLN A 265 18.30 12.36 26.78
N MET A 266 17.22 12.45 27.56
CA MET A 266 16.38 11.30 27.88
C MET A 266 15.27 11.22 26.84
N GLU A 267 15.01 10.01 26.34
CA GLU A 267 13.89 9.73 25.44
C GLU A 267 12.94 8.70 26.08
N ALA A 268 11.64 8.91 25.88
CA ALA A 268 10.64 7.91 26.25
C ALA A 268 10.64 6.81 25.19
N VAL A 269 11.13 5.62 25.50
CA VAL A 269 11.07 4.42 24.64
C VAL A 269 9.97 3.48 25.11
N HIS A 270 9.53 2.56 24.25
CA HIS A 270 8.56 1.55 24.66
C HIS A 270 9.14 0.65 25.77
N ASN A 271 8.32 0.36 26.78
CA ASN A 271 8.69 -0.55 27.84
C ASN A 271 9.02 -1.94 27.25
N PRO A 272 10.22 -2.49 27.47
CA PRO A 272 10.60 -3.79 26.93
C PRO A 272 9.72 -4.93 27.44
N ASN A 273 8.98 -4.72 28.53
CA ASN A 273 8.04 -5.66 29.14
C ASN A 273 6.60 -5.53 28.63
N LEU A 274 6.35 -4.72 27.58
CA LEU A 274 5.04 -4.72 26.92
C LEU A 274 4.63 -6.17 26.58
N PRO A 275 3.37 -6.56 26.85
CA PRO A 275 2.93 -7.92 26.67
C PRO A 275 3.08 -8.31 25.21
N GLN A 276 3.68 -9.47 24.96
CA GLN A 276 3.73 -10.06 23.62
C GLN A 276 2.46 -10.87 23.38
N PHE A 277 2.03 -10.91 22.12
CA PHE A 277 1.04 -11.90 21.67
C PHE A 277 1.70 -13.29 21.55
N PRO A 278 0.93 -14.39 21.56
CA PRO A 278 1.48 -15.75 21.42
C PRO A 278 2.16 -16.00 20.07
N ASN A 279 3.15 -16.90 20.04
CA ASN A 279 3.68 -17.45 18.78
C ASN A 279 2.54 -18.08 17.96
N GLY A 280 2.62 -17.96 16.65
CA GLY A 280 1.57 -18.34 15.70
C GLY A 280 0.50 -17.29 15.49
N THR A 281 0.55 -16.15 16.20
CA THR A 281 -0.34 -15.01 15.93
C THR A 281 -0.14 -14.53 14.50
N MET A 282 -1.26 -14.23 13.83
CA MET A 282 -1.30 -13.70 12.48
C MET A 282 -1.90 -12.30 12.44
N PHE A 283 -1.38 -11.49 11.53
CA PHE A 283 -1.94 -10.20 11.17
C PHE A 283 -2.24 -10.15 9.67
N ALA A 284 -3.34 -9.49 9.32
CA ALA A 284 -3.66 -9.14 7.94
C ALA A 284 -3.76 -7.62 7.83
N LEU A 285 -3.06 -7.02 6.86
CA LEU A 285 -3.31 -5.64 6.43
C LEU A 285 -4.03 -5.71 5.09
N VAL A 286 -5.27 -5.23 5.05
CA VAL A 286 -6.10 -5.19 3.82
C VAL A 286 -6.22 -3.75 3.36
N ARG A 287 -5.94 -3.52 2.08
CA ARG A 287 -6.21 -2.26 1.39
C ARG A 287 -7.47 -2.40 0.53
N GLN A 288 -8.49 -1.59 0.76
CA GLN A 288 -9.72 -1.58 -0.04
C GLN A 288 -9.97 -0.21 -0.68
N ILE A 289 -10.52 -0.20 -1.90
CA ILE A 289 -10.76 1.02 -2.67
C ILE A 289 -11.84 1.88 -2.01
N ILE A 290 -11.62 3.20 -1.99
CA ILE A 290 -12.66 4.22 -1.83
C ILE A 290 -12.92 4.85 -3.20
N LEU A 291 -14.19 5.05 -3.54
CA LEU A 291 -14.62 5.68 -4.78
C LEU A 291 -15.32 7.01 -4.51
N VAL A 292 -15.26 7.89 -5.49
CA VAL A 292 -16.11 9.08 -5.58
C VAL A 292 -17.39 8.69 -6.33
N ASP A 293 -18.54 8.93 -5.70
CA ASP A 293 -19.83 8.73 -6.35
C ASP A 293 -20.21 9.92 -7.25
N GLN A 294 -21.32 9.79 -7.99
CA GLN A 294 -21.79 10.84 -8.90
C GLN A 294 -22.17 12.17 -8.22
N LYS A 295 -22.36 12.18 -6.89
CA LYS A 295 -22.64 13.37 -6.07
C LYS A 295 -21.35 13.98 -5.51
N GLY A 296 -20.22 13.28 -5.63
CA GLY A 296 -18.94 13.68 -5.04
C GLY A 296 -18.70 13.10 -3.65
N ASP A 297 -19.57 12.20 -3.17
CA ASP A 297 -19.40 11.55 -1.88
C ASP A 297 -18.34 10.45 -1.97
N LEU A 298 -17.48 10.37 -0.96
CA LEU A 298 -16.49 9.30 -0.83
C LEU A 298 -17.15 8.07 -0.22
N LEU A 299 -17.14 6.94 -0.92
CA LEU A 299 -17.77 5.69 -0.53
C LEU A 299 -16.74 4.55 -0.50
N PRO A 300 -16.57 3.85 0.64
CA PRO A 300 -15.74 2.65 0.70
C PRO A 300 -16.41 1.51 -0.07
N THR A 301 -15.58 0.59 -0.57
CA THR A 301 -16.04 -0.58 -1.34
C THR A 301 -15.53 -1.88 -0.72
N HIS A 302 -16.01 -3.01 -1.26
CA HIS A 302 -15.46 -4.34 -0.96
C HIS A 302 -14.31 -4.75 -1.90
N LEU A 303 -13.93 -3.89 -2.85
CA LEU A 303 -12.82 -4.15 -3.77
C LEU A 303 -11.49 -4.01 -3.04
N THR A 304 -10.81 -5.13 -2.89
CA THR A 304 -9.52 -5.28 -2.25
C THR A 304 -8.40 -5.13 -3.27
N GLU A 305 -7.51 -4.17 -3.02
CA GLU A 305 -6.33 -3.86 -3.85
C GLU A 305 -5.13 -4.70 -3.43
N SER A 306 -4.94 -4.88 -2.12
CA SER A 306 -3.87 -5.71 -1.60
C SER A 306 -4.21 -6.33 -0.25
N VAL A 307 -3.56 -7.45 0.04
CA VAL A 307 -3.60 -8.13 1.33
C VAL A 307 -2.18 -8.51 1.71
N GLN A 308 -1.72 -8.07 2.87
CA GLN A 308 -0.46 -8.52 3.45
C GLN A 308 -0.76 -9.38 4.67
N MET A 309 -0.31 -10.64 4.64
CA MET A 309 -0.45 -11.59 5.73
C MET A 309 0.89 -11.80 6.41
N ARG A 310 0.90 -11.75 7.74
CA ARG A 310 2.08 -12.07 8.55
C ARG A 310 1.73 -13.09 9.59
N ARG A 311 2.54 -14.13 9.74
CA ARG A 311 2.51 -15.06 10.88
C ARG A 311 3.79 -14.89 11.68
N TYR A 312 3.67 -14.72 12.98
CA TYR A 312 4.81 -14.61 13.88
C TYR A 312 5.21 -16.00 14.39
N ASN A 313 6.30 -16.53 13.89
CA ASN A 313 6.83 -17.84 14.28
C ASN A 313 7.53 -17.77 15.64
N ASP A 314 8.23 -16.65 15.89
CA ASP A 314 8.89 -16.33 17.16
C ASP A 314 8.72 -14.84 17.48
N VAL A 315 8.13 -14.53 18.62
CA VAL A 315 7.96 -13.14 19.12
C VAL A 315 9.14 -12.66 19.96
N HIS A 316 10.08 -13.54 20.30
CA HIS A 316 11.29 -13.24 21.05
C HIS A 316 12.60 -13.61 20.32
N PRO A 317 12.74 -13.31 19.01
CA PRO A 317 13.92 -13.73 18.29
C PRO A 317 15.17 -13.04 18.83
N LYS A 318 16.30 -13.74 18.74
CA LYS A 318 17.62 -13.11 18.87
C LYS A 318 17.76 -12.10 17.73
N ARG A 319 18.15 -10.86 18.08
CA ARG A 319 18.31 -9.78 17.08
C ARG A 319 19.34 -10.19 16.03
N GLY A 320 18.96 -10.04 14.76
CA GLY A 320 19.88 -10.12 13.63
C GLY A 320 20.68 -8.83 13.45
N PRO A 321 21.42 -8.73 12.33
CA PRO A 321 22.11 -7.50 11.93
C PRO A 321 21.18 -6.28 11.97
N TYR A 322 21.72 -5.13 12.38
CA TYR A 322 21.00 -3.86 12.47
C TYR A 322 19.79 -3.84 13.42
N GLY A 323 19.63 -4.85 14.27
CA GLY A 323 18.57 -4.90 15.29
C GLY A 323 17.22 -5.42 14.78
N MET A 324 17.18 -5.90 13.53
CA MET A 324 15.99 -6.49 12.92
C MET A 324 15.79 -7.92 13.40
N SER A 325 14.54 -8.37 13.41
CA SER A 325 14.22 -9.78 13.63
C SER A 325 14.72 -10.60 12.43
N PRO A 326 15.27 -11.81 12.67
CA PRO A 326 15.66 -12.72 11.61
C PRO A 326 14.46 -13.07 10.70
N PRO A 327 14.67 -13.31 9.39
CA PRO A 327 13.59 -13.62 8.46
C PRO A 327 12.72 -14.80 8.92
N GLU A 328 13.30 -15.83 9.54
CA GLU A 328 12.59 -17.02 10.01
C GLU A 328 11.60 -16.75 11.16
N SER A 329 11.75 -15.62 11.86
CA SER A 329 10.85 -15.23 12.95
C SER A 329 9.44 -14.88 12.47
N GLN A 330 9.26 -14.60 11.18
CA GLN A 330 7.97 -14.25 10.58
C GLN A 330 7.82 -14.87 9.20
N SER A 331 6.64 -15.41 8.90
CA SER A 331 6.24 -15.75 7.53
C SER A 331 5.42 -14.60 6.97
N LEU A 332 5.76 -14.13 5.77
CA LEU A 332 5.13 -12.99 5.10
C LEU A 332 4.59 -13.42 3.74
N PHE A 333 3.36 -13.02 3.46
CA PHE A 333 2.71 -13.23 2.17
C PHE A 333 2.04 -11.94 1.74
N GLU A 334 2.07 -11.66 0.45
CA GLU A 334 1.41 -10.49 -0.11
C GLU A 334 0.58 -10.90 -1.32
N PHE A 335 -0.58 -10.28 -1.44
CA PHE A 335 -1.45 -10.40 -2.58
C PHE A 335 -1.71 -9.03 -3.16
N LEU A 336 -1.62 -8.91 -4.48
CA LEU A 336 -1.91 -7.68 -5.22
C LEU A 336 -3.05 -7.93 -6.20
N LEU A 337 -3.87 -6.90 -6.41
CA LEU A 337 -4.88 -6.89 -7.44
C LEU A 337 -4.22 -6.84 -8.82
N SER A 338 -4.61 -7.77 -9.68
CA SER A 338 -4.37 -7.74 -11.12
C SER A 338 -5.67 -7.39 -11.81
N ARG A 339 -5.70 -6.29 -12.55
CA ARG A 339 -6.90 -5.83 -13.27
C ARG A 339 -7.35 -6.88 -14.29
N ARG A 340 -6.39 -7.48 -14.98
CA ARG A 340 -6.64 -8.54 -15.97
C ARG A 340 -7.25 -9.78 -15.32
N GLN A 341 -6.72 -10.24 -14.18
CA GLN A 341 -7.30 -11.38 -13.48
C GLN A 341 -8.68 -11.03 -12.91
N LEU A 342 -8.88 -9.80 -12.42
CA LEU A 342 -10.17 -9.35 -11.90
C LEU A 342 -11.24 -9.38 -13.00
N PHE A 343 -11.00 -8.72 -14.12
CA PHE A 343 -11.95 -8.65 -15.22
C PHE A 343 -12.12 -10.00 -15.94
N GLY A 344 -11.11 -10.88 -15.87
CA GLY A 344 -11.19 -12.25 -16.35
C GLY A 344 -11.89 -13.22 -15.40
N GLY A 345 -12.33 -12.78 -14.21
CA GLY A 345 -12.95 -13.65 -13.20
C GLY A 345 -12.00 -14.69 -12.59
N ILE A 346 -10.69 -14.46 -12.67
CA ILE A 346 -9.66 -15.40 -12.20
C ILE A 346 -9.34 -15.08 -10.75
N ALA A 347 -9.78 -15.95 -9.83
CA ALA A 347 -9.50 -15.85 -8.39
C ALA A 347 -9.74 -14.45 -7.80
N GLY A 348 -10.86 -13.81 -8.17
CA GLY A 348 -11.19 -12.46 -7.69
C GLY A 348 -10.15 -11.39 -8.07
N GLY A 349 -9.27 -11.66 -9.03
CA GLY A 349 -8.19 -10.75 -9.41
C GLY A 349 -7.03 -10.66 -8.44
N LEU A 350 -7.01 -11.42 -7.34
CA LEU A 350 -5.88 -11.41 -6.40
C LEU A 350 -4.83 -12.43 -6.83
N ARG A 351 -3.58 -11.98 -6.91
CA ARG A 351 -2.42 -12.85 -7.15
C ARG A 351 -1.47 -12.78 -5.96
N ALA A 352 -0.89 -13.90 -5.58
CA ALA A 352 0.22 -13.91 -4.64
C ALA A 352 1.45 -13.27 -5.31
N VAL A 353 2.19 -12.48 -4.53
CA VAL A 353 3.51 -11.96 -4.87
C VAL A 353 4.52 -13.08 -4.65
N ALA A 354 5.37 -13.35 -5.65
CA ALA A 354 6.40 -14.36 -5.50
C ALA A 354 7.51 -13.88 -4.55
N SER A 355 8.17 -14.80 -3.84
CA SER A 355 9.25 -14.47 -2.89
C SER A 355 10.45 -13.79 -3.55
N ASP A 356 10.64 -14.03 -4.85
CA ASP A 356 11.66 -13.42 -5.68
C ASP A 356 11.12 -12.28 -6.56
N GLU A 357 9.82 -11.96 -6.46
CA GLU A 357 9.24 -10.84 -7.20
C GLU A 357 9.89 -9.53 -6.73
N ARG A 358 10.27 -8.74 -7.73
CA ARG A 358 10.91 -7.44 -7.55
C ARG A 358 9.97 -6.35 -8.03
N ASP A 359 9.99 -5.21 -7.36
CA ASP A 359 9.22 -4.04 -7.75
C ASP A 359 9.96 -2.74 -7.42
N PHE A 360 9.41 -1.64 -7.91
CA PHE A 360 9.84 -0.29 -7.57
C PHE A 360 9.41 0.09 -6.15
N LEU A 361 10.33 0.68 -5.39
CA LEU A 361 9.97 1.31 -4.13
C LEU A 361 9.18 2.62 -4.40
N GLN A 362 7.92 2.63 -4.01
CA GLN A 362 7.05 3.83 -4.05
C GLN A 362 6.55 4.26 -2.67
N PHE A 363 6.85 3.47 -1.63
CA PHE A 363 6.44 3.73 -0.26
C PHE A 363 7.62 4.32 0.50
N MET A 364 7.50 5.57 0.97
CA MET A 364 8.57 6.30 1.68
C MET A 364 9.91 6.38 0.91
N ASP A 365 9.83 6.42 -0.42
CA ASP A 365 10.93 6.49 -1.39
C ASP A 365 11.73 7.82 -1.40
N LYS A 366 11.34 8.78 -0.55
CA LYS A 366 11.87 10.16 -0.52
C LYS A 366 11.76 10.90 -1.86
N GLY A 367 10.89 10.44 -2.75
CA GLY A 367 10.64 11.04 -4.05
C GLY A 367 11.61 10.67 -5.15
N PHE A 368 12.56 9.78 -4.90
CA PHE A 368 13.57 9.37 -5.88
C PHE A 368 12.93 8.62 -7.05
N ASP A 369 13.11 9.10 -8.29
CA ASP A 369 12.63 8.43 -9.50
C ASP A 369 13.75 7.59 -10.13
N PRO A 370 13.72 6.26 -9.99
CA PRO A 370 14.77 5.38 -10.52
C PRO A 370 14.80 5.30 -12.05
N ILE A 371 13.69 5.57 -12.73
CA ILE A 371 13.63 5.53 -14.20
C ILE A 371 14.30 6.78 -14.76
N ASP A 372 13.91 7.96 -14.26
CA ASP A 372 14.50 9.23 -14.70
C ASP A 372 16.01 9.29 -14.37
N GLU A 373 16.41 8.77 -13.20
CA GLU A 373 17.81 8.76 -12.74
C GLU A 373 18.68 7.78 -13.53
N ALA A 374 18.16 6.60 -13.85
CA ALA A 374 18.84 5.64 -14.71
C ALA A 374 19.10 6.22 -16.11
N GLU A 375 18.12 6.93 -16.68
CA GLU A 375 18.27 7.62 -17.97
C GLU A 375 19.34 8.71 -17.91
N GLN A 376 19.32 9.55 -16.87
CA GLN A 376 20.29 10.64 -16.70
C GLN A 376 21.72 10.15 -16.45
N LYS A 377 21.88 9.09 -15.65
CA LYS A 377 23.19 8.55 -15.27
C LYS A 377 23.69 7.44 -16.21
N HIS A 378 22.93 7.11 -17.25
CA HIS A 378 23.21 6.01 -18.17
C HIS A 378 23.42 4.66 -17.45
N GLY A 379 22.69 4.42 -16.36
CA GLY A 379 22.74 3.20 -15.57
C GLY A 379 21.53 2.29 -15.81
N PRO A 380 21.58 1.00 -15.45
CA PRO A 380 20.43 0.12 -15.59
C PRO A 380 19.37 0.39 -14.51
N VAL A 381 18.10 0.43 -14.90
CA VAL A 381 16.95 0.53 -13.97
C VAL A 381 16.90 -0.65 -13.00
N SER A 382 17.49 -1.81 -13.37
CA SER A 382 17.49 -3.01 -12.55
C SER A 382 18.14 -2.88 -11.18
N LEU A 383 19.09 -1.96 -11.02
CA LEU A 383 19.75 -1.72 -9.74
C LEU A 383 18.85 -1.10 -8.66
N TRP A 384 17.63 -0.70 -9.03
CA TRP A 384 16.74 0.10 -8.18
C TRP A 384 15.46 -0.64 -7.78
N PHE A 385 15.44 -1.95 -7.98
CA PHE A 385 14.33 -2.79 -7.54
C PHE A 385 14.53 -3.31 -6.13
N HIS A 386 13.43 -3.41 -5.41
CA HIS A 386 13.35 -4.00 -4.08
C HIS A 386 12.62 -5.33 -4.15
N LEU A 387 12.88 -6.21 -3.19
CA LEU A 387 11.97 -7.32 -2.92
C LEU A 387 10.59 -6.72 -2.66
N ALA A 388 9.56 -7.15 -3.38
CA ALA A 388 8.22 -6.62 -3.19
C ALA A 388 7.76 -6.70 -1.71
N LEU A 389 8.30 -7.68 -0.98
CA LEU A 389 8.09 -7.92 0.45
C LEU A 389 8.84 -6.96 1.42
N ASP A 390 9.29 -5.76 1.00
CA ASP A 390 10.14 -4.83 1.80
C ASP A 390 9.42 -4.18 3.01
N CYS A 391 8.21 -4.61 3.34
CA CYS A 391 7.49 -4.15 4.53
C CYS A 391 8.28 -4.40 5.83
N MET A 392 9.22 -5.34 5.80
CA MET A 392 10.14 -5.62 6.90
C MET A 392 11.01 -4.42 7.28
N GLN A 393 11.29 -3.47 6.39
CA GLN A 393 12.05 -2.27 6.76
C GLN A 393 11.36 -1.45 7.88
N CYS A 394 10.03 -1.39 7.85
CA CYS A 394 9.22 -0.70 8.87
C CYS A 394 8.72 -1.64 9.96
N HIS A 395 8.58 -2.93 9.67
CA HIS A 395 7.96 -3.92 10.53
C HIS A 395 8.92 -5.02 11.00
N GLY A 396 10.23 -4.80 10.91
CA GLY A 396 11.25 -5.78 11.30
C GLY A 396 11.52 -5.86 12.80
N GLY A 397 10.74 -5.16 13.64
CA GLY A 397 10.83 -5.29 15.09
C GLY A 397 10.52 -6.71 15.59
N ARG A 398 10.75 -6.98 16.87
CA ARG A 398 10.36 -8.25 17.51
C ARG A 398 8.91 -8.18 17.99
N GLY A 399 8.14 -9.24 17.81
CA GLY A 399 6.78 -9.38 18.33
C GLY A 399 5.95 -8.10 18.19
N VAL A 400 5.35 -7.61 19.28
CA VAL A 400 4.50 -6.41 19.28
C VAL A 400 5.18 -5.14 18.78
N PHE A 401 6.51 -5.03 18.93
CA PHE A 401 7.27 -3.86 18.50
C PHE A 401 7.40 -3.76 16.96
N SER A 402 7.03 -4.82 16.23
CA SER A 402 6.86 -4.77 14.77
C SER A 402 5.49 -4.25 14.33
N VAL A 403 4.51 -4.17 15.23
CA VAL A 403 3.14 -3.79 14.90
C VAL A 403 2.99 -2.29 15.11
N ASN A 404 3.35 -1.51 14.09
CA ASN A 404 3.43 -0.05 14.18
C ASN A 404 2.11 0.64 14.60
N SER A 405 0.95 0.02 14.36
CA SER A 405 -0.34 0.52 14.86
C SER A 405 -0.47 0.48 16.39
N PHE A 406 0.29 -0.39 17.06
CA PHE A 406 0.22 -0.61 18.51
C PHE A 406 1.28 0.21 19.25
N VAL A 407 2.39 0.50 18.58
CA VAL A 407 3.51 1.24 19.17
C VAL A 407 3.66 2.65 18.59
N GLN A 408 2.86 3.03 17.59
CA GLN A 408 2.81 4.39 17.03
C GLN A 408 4.18 4.95 16.59
N ASN A 409 5.08 4.10 16.05
CA ASN A 409 6.45 4.47 15.67
C ASN A 409 6.58 5.71 14.76
N PHE A 410 5.53 6.05 13.99
CA PHE A 410 5.51 7.17 13.05
C PHE A 410 4.71 8.39 13.53
N GLN A 411 4.07 8.32 14.69
CA GLN A 411 3.33 9.44 15.28
C GLN A 411 4.15 10.08 16.40
N MET A 412 3.84 11.33 16.75
CA MET A 412 4.42 11.96 17.94
C MET A 412 4.09 11.08 19.15
N ARG A 413 5.11 10.62 19.88
CA ARG A 413 4.96 9.79 21.08
C ARG A 413 4.15 10.56 22.11
N THR A 414 2.85 10.30 22.21
CA THR A 414 2.09 10.61 23.41
C THR A 414 2.53 9.62 24.48
N ALA A 415 2.65 10.04 25.74
CA ALA A 415 3.08 9.16 26.85
C ALA A 415 2.03 8.07 27.23
N THR A 416 1.13 7.74 26.31
CA THR A 416 0.03 6.78 26.43
C THR A 416 0.07 5.78 25.29
N LEU A 417 -0.34 4.54 25.54
CA LEU A 417 -0.53 3.59 24.44
C LEU A 417 -1.73 3.97 23.59
N PRO A 418 -1.70 3.64 22.29
CA PRO A 418 -2.91 3.67 21.48
C PRO A 418 -3.97 2.78 22.12
N GLN A 419 -5.21 3.27 22.10
CA GLN A 419 -6.36 2.57 22.66
C GLN A 419 -6.87 1.51 21.68
N VAL A 420 -6.03 0.51 21.39
CA VAL A 420 -6.37 -0.57 20.45
C VAL A 420 -7.48 -1.45 20.98
N ALA A 421 -8.43 -1.80 20.11
CA ALA A 421 -9.55 -2.67 20.43
C ALA A 421 -10.06 -3.40 19.19
N GLY A 422 -10.82 -4.48 19.41
CA GLY A 422 -11.66 -5.05 18.37
C GLY A 422 -12.77 -4.07 18.00
N VAL A 423 -12.97 -3.85 16.71
CA VAL A 423 -13.97 -2.91 16.16
C VAL A 423 -14.75 -3.54 15.02
N ASP A 424 -15.88 -2.93 14.67
CA ASP A 424 -16.61 -3.29 13.46
C ASP A 424 -15.82 -2.85 12.22
N VAL A 425 -15.79 -3.71 11.20
CA VAL A 425 -15.04 -3.47 9.95
C VAL A 425 -15.55 -2.20 9.24
N GLN A 426 -16.86 -1.93 9.27
CA GLN A 426 -17.44 -0.74 8.66
C GLN A 426 -16.97 0.54 9.34
N VAL A 427 -16.71 0.51 10.65
CA VAL A 427 -16.12 1.67 11.36
C VAL A 427 -14.74 2.00 10.77
N GLN A 428 -13.88 1.00 10.58
CA GLN A 428 -12.55 1.21 10.01
C GLN A 428 -12.58 1.57 8.52
N ARG A 429 -13.49 0.99 7.73
CA ARG A 429 -13.71 1.42 6.33
C ARG A 429 -14.08 2.89 6.25
N ASN A 430 -14.98 3.34 7.12
CA ASN A 430 -15.44 4.72 7.14
C ASN A 430 -14.40 5.71 7.69
N ALA A 431 -13.48 5.26 8.55
CA ALA A 431 -12.44 6.12 9.14
C ALA A 431 -11.49 6.76 8.11
N ALA A 432 -11.42 6.23 6.89
CA ALA A 432 -10.62 6.78 5.80
C ALA A 432 -11.34 7.78 4.89
N ARG A 433 -12.68 7.96 5.02
CA ARG A 433 -13.51 8.74 4.08
C ARG A 433 -13.27 10.24 4.07
N TYR A 434 -12.57 10.80 5.05
CA TYR A 434 -12.35 12.25 5.17
C TYR A 434 -10.91 12.52 5.60
N TRP A 435 -9.97 11.92 4.85
CA TRP A 435 -8.56 11.88 5.24
C TRP A 435 -7.94 13.26 5.47
#